data_AF-A0A2S2NNW5-F1
#
_entry.id   AF-A0A2S2NNW5-F1
#
_cell.length_a   1.000
_cell.length_b   1.000
_cell.length_c   1.000
_cell.angle_alpha   90.00
_cell.angle_beta   90.00
_cell.angle_gamma   90.00
#
_symmetry.space_group_name_H-M   'P 1'
#
loop_
_entity.id
_entity.type
_entity.pdbx_description
1 polymer ?
#
loop_
_entity_poly.entity_id
_entity_poly.type
_entity_poly.pdbx_seq_one_letter_code
_entity_poly.pdbx_strand_id
1 'polypeptide(L)'
;MPTSGGSCECSWSDSSFLSGSCGNTGGLAFFMSLVDLVIRSQCSVTDPCRRATGRRSFPAGPVYPEELDFVVVGGGVAGSVVASRLSEVAGWTVGLLEAGPEEPSATSVPAFASAAMGTDLDWRYLTEPQGNACLGTGGICAWPRGKMLGGTGAMTGMMYSRGHRRVYDGWRDSGVVGWGYEDVLPYFKKSERNKNTDMVEP
;
A
#
# COMPACT_ATOMS: atom_id res chain seq x y z
N MET A 1 18.05 10.71 5.02
CA MET A 1 17.37 10.93 6.31
C MET A 1 17.38 12.43 6.56
N PRO A 2 16.23 13.12 6.63
CA PRO A 2 16.21 14.50 7.07
C PRO A 2 16.35 14.54 8.58
N THR A 3 17.44 15.13 9.05
CA THR A 3 17.63 15.59 10.43
C THR A 3 17.07 17.01 10.53
N SER A 4 15.80 17.14 10.87
CA SER A 4 15.23 18.40 11.34
C SER A 4 14.45 18.10 12.63
N GLY A 5 14.99 18.57 13.76
CA GLY A 5 14.48 18.33 15.11
C GLY A 5 13.17 19.05 15.40
N GLY A 6 12.07 18.57 14.82
CA GLY A 6 10.74 18.74 15.38
C GLY A 6 10.33 17.45 16.07
N SER A 7 9.95 17.51 17.35
CA SER A 7 9.31 16.37 18.02
C SER A 7 8.02 16.07 17.28
N CYS A 8 7.98 14.93 16.59
CA CYS A 8 6.76 14.45 15.98
C CYS A 8 5.77 14.06 17.08
N GLU A 9 4.59 14.69 17.08
CA GLU A 9 3.52 14.35 18.02
C GLU A 9 2.88 13.02 17.63
N CYS A 10 2.58 12.19 18.63
CA CYS A 10 1.82 10.96 18.41
C CYS A 10 0.32 11.25 18.30
N SER A 11 -0.06 11.92 17.21
CA SER A 11 -1.43 12.26 16.90
C SER A 11 -1.68 12.01 15.42
N TRP A 12 -2.70 11.20 15.12
CA TRP A 12 -3.07 10.83 13.76
C TRP A 12 -4.58 10.67 13.64
N SER A 13 -5.17 11.27 12.61
CA SER A 13 -6.58 11.07 12.28
C SER A 13 -6.70 9.87 11.34
N ASP A 14 -7.28 8.79 11.84
CA ASP A 14 -7.26 7.50 11.17
C ASP A 14 -8.61 7.07 10.63
N SER A 15 -8.60 6.38 9.49
CA SER A 15 -9.82 5.85 8.86
C SER A 15 -10.27 4.58 9.59
N SER A 16 -11.51 4.52 10.07
CA SER A 16 -12.05 3.38 10.84
C SER A 16 -12.86 2.46 9.96
N PHE A 17 -12.61 1.16 10.06
CA PHE A 17 -13.37 0.12 9.37
C PHE A 17 -13.60 -1.14 10.22
N LEU A 18 -12.89 -1.30 11.35
CA LEU A 18 -12.88 -2.54 12.14
C LEU A 18 -14.21 -2.85 12.82
N SER A 19 -15.00 -1.85 13.16
CA SER A 19 -16.30 -2.04 13.83
C SER A 19 -17.27 -2.89 13.00
N GLY A 20 -17.13 -2.90 11.67
CA GLY A 20 -17.95 -3.71 10.75
C GLY A 20 -17.38 -5.09 10.44
N SER A 21 -16.16 -5.41 10.86
CA SER A 21 -15.41 -6.59 10.38
C SER A 21 -15.93 -7.95 10.88
N CYS A 22 -16.68 -7.99 11.97
CA CYS A 22 -17.19 -9.23 12.59
C CYS A 22 -18.72 -9.34 12.56
N GLY A 23 -19.37 -8.64 11.62
CA GLY A 23 -20.82 -8.56 11.52
C GLY A 23 -21.44 -7.60 12.55
N ASN A 24 -22.65 -7.12 12.26
CA ASN A 24 -23.32 -6.06 13.03
C ASN A 24 -24.01 -6.53 14.32
N THR A 25 -23.53 -7.59 14.97
CA THR A 25 -24.01 -7.94 16.31
C THR A 25 -23.42 -6.96 17.32
N GLY A 26 -24.25 -6.19 18.01
CA GLY A 26 -23.83 -5.01 18.78
C GLY A 26 -22.67 -5.23 19.78
N GLY A 27 -22.54 -6.42 20.37
CA GLY A 27 -21.43 -6.76 21.26
C GLY A 27 -20.07 -6.85 20.56
N LEU A 28 -20.03 -7.43 19.36
CA LEU A 28 -18.79 -7.54 18.57
C LEU A 28 -18.37 -6.18 17.99
N ALA A 29 -19.33 -5.37 17.55
CA ALA A 29 -19.04 -4.03 17.03
C ALA A 29 -18.40 -3.13 18.11
N PHE A 30 -18.90 -3.19 19.35
CA PHE A 30 -18.30 -2.47 20.47
C PHE A 30 -16.88 -2.95 20.75
N PHE A 31 -16.68 -4.28 20.83
CA PHE A 31 -15.37 -4.86 21.04
C PHE A 31 -14.37 -4.43 19.97
N MET A 32 -14.74 -4.53 18.69
CA MET A 32 -13.88 -4.13 17.58
C MET A 32 -13.60 -2.63 17.55
N SER A 33 -14.52 -1.80 18.05
CA SER A 33 -14.27 -0.35 18.22
C SER A 33 -13.22 -0.07 19.30
N LEU A 34 -13.22 -0.85 20.39
CA LEU A 34 -12.16 -0.76 21.40
C LEU A 34 -10.81 -1.23 20.85
N VAL A 35 -10.79 -2.30 20.04
CA VAL A 35 -9.58 -2.77 19.36
C VAL A 35 -9.02 -1.68 18.45
N ASP A 36 -9.87 -1.05 17.64
CA ASP A 36 -9.49 0.08 16.77
C ASP A 36 -8.92 1.26 17.58
N LEU A 37 -9.54 1.60 18.71
CA LEU A 37 -9.03 2.63 19.63
C LEU A 37 -7.63 2.28 20.17
N VAL A 38 -7.43 1.02 20.60
CA VAL A 38 -6.12 0.56 21.08
C VAL A 38 -5.08 0.68 19.98
N ILE A 39 -5.37 0.22 18.75
CA ILE A 39 -4.45 0.34 17.62
C ILE A 39 -4.05 1.80 17.38
N ARG A 40 -5.03 2.71 17.34
CA ARG A 40 -4.80 4.14 17.10
C ARG A 40 -4.01 4.83 18.21
N SER A 41 -4.09 4.30 19.44
CA SER A 41 -3.32 4.81 20.58
C SER A 41 -1.83 4.42 20.53
N GLN A 42 -1.46 3.42 19.72
CA GLN A 42 -0.08 2.93 19.63
C GLN A 42 0.70 3.65 18.53
N CYS A 43 1.58 4.56 18.93
CA CYS A 43 2.46 5.32 18.01
C CYS A 43 3.34 4.43 17.13
N SER A 44 3.73 3.25 17.64
CA SER A 44 4.53 2.27 16.90
C SER A 44 3.77 1.61 15.76
N VAL A 45 2.43 1.62 15.81
CA VAL A 45 1.55 1.06 14.79
C VAL A 45 1.06 2.14 13.84
N THR A 46 0.63 3.29 14.38
CA THR A 46 0.16 4.42 13.58
C THR A 46 1.27 5.14 12.84
N ASP A 47 2.51 5.09 13.33
CA ASP A 47 3.72 5.70 12.76
C ASP A 47 3.48 7.11 12.17
N PRO A 48 2.92 8.05 12.95
CA PRO A 48 2.48 9.36 12.44
C PRO A 48 3.62 10.17 11.83
N CYS A 49 4.86 9.91 12.25
CA CYS A 49 6.04 10.63 11.81
C CYS A 49 6.48 10.26 10.39
N ARG A 50 6.12 9.07 9.92
CA ARG A 50 6.38 8.63 8.55
C ARG A 50 5.20 8.85 7.62
N ARG A 51 4.00 9.02 8.18
CA ARG A 51 2.80 9.39 7.42
C ARG A 51 2.90 10.85 6.99
N ALA A 52 2.26 11.17 5.87
CA ALA A 52 2.22 12.52 5.36
C ALA A 52 1.38 13.41 6.29
N THR A 53 2.02 14.02 7.28
CA THR A 53 1.40 14.96 8.21
C THR A 53 1.30 16.33 7.56
N GLY A 54 0.30 16.47 6.70
CA GLY A 54 -0.08 17.75 6.14
C GLY A 54 0.81 18.28 5.02
N ARG A 55 0.27 19.28 4.33
CA ARG A 55 0.86 20.05 3.23
C ARG A 55 2.30 20.43 3.59
N ARG A 56 3.30 19.68 3.12
CA ARG A 56 4.63 20.27 2.97
C ARG A 56 4.47 21.31 1.88
N SER A 57 4.49 22.57 2.26
CA SER A 57 4.58 23.67 1.30
C SER A 57 5.71 23.34 0.34
N PHE A 58 5.46 23.47 -0.96
CA PHE A 58 6.55 23.47 -1.93
C PHE A 58 7.56 24.53 -1.47
N PRO A 59 8.85 24.39 -1.81
CA PRO A 59 9.87 25.40 -1.46
C PRO A 59 9.47 26.82 -1.88
N ALA A 60 8.54 26.97 -2.83
CA ALA A 60 7.99 28.22 -3.33
C ALA A 60 6.69 28.73 -2.64
N GLY A 61 6.21 28.10 -1.56
CA GLY A 61 5.05 28.56 -0.79
C GLY A 61 3.80 27.66 -0.89
N PRO A 62 2.60 28.17 -0.52
CA PRO A 62 1.35 27.38 -0.43
C PRO A 62 0.69 27.05 -1.78
N VAL A 63 1.30 27.49 -2.89
CA VAL A 63 0.81 27.29 -4.26
C VAL A 63 1.39 25.99 -4.79
N TYR A 64 0.53 25.06 -5.18
CA TYR A 64 0.95 23.91 -5.98
C TYR A 64 1.61 24.46 -7.26
N PRO A 65 2.76 23.93 -7.69
CA PRO A 65 3.37 24.42 -8.92
C PRO A 65 2.37 24.22 -10.07
N GLU A 66 2.28 25.21 -10.97
CA GLU A 66 1.38 25.14 -12.13
C GLU A 66 1.73 23.96 -13.04
N GLU A 67 2.99 23.52 -12.99
CA GLU A 67 3.53 22.40 -13.74
C GLU A 67 4.27 21.42 -12.82
N LEU A 68 4.20 20.14 -13.15
CA LEU A 68 4.95 19.06 -12.52
C LEU A 68 5.75 18.34 -13.58
N ASP A 69 6.99 17.95 -13.27
CA ASP A 69 7.79 17.12 -14.17
C ASP A 69 7.15 15.74 -14.37
N PHE A 70 6.58 15.18 -13.28
CA PHE A 70 5.92 13.89 -13.31
C PHE A 70 4.62 13.89 -12.50
N VAL A 71 3.61 13.22 -13.04
CA VAL A 71 2.39 12.87 -12.32
C VAL A 71 2.25 11.35 -12.28
N VAL A 72 2.29 10.79 -11.08
CA VAL A 72 2.02 9.37 -10.84
C VAL A 72 0.55 9.22 -10.44
N VAL A 73 -0.20 8.45 -11.22
CA VAL A 73 -1.62 8.18 -10.95
C VAL A 73 -1.75 6.82 -10.28
N GLY A 74 -2.16 6.84 -9.01
CA GLY A 74 -2.30 5.70 -8.12
C GLY A 74 -1.14 5.57 -7.15
N GLY A 75 -1.39 5.80 -5.86
CA GLY A 75 -0.48 5.60 -4.72
C GLY A 75 -0.41 4.15 -4.23
N GLY A 76 -0.59 3.18 -5.13
CA GLY A 76 -0.47 1.77 -4.84
C GLY A 76 0.99 1.28 -4.75
N VAL A 77 1.18 -0.04 -4.73
CA VAL A 77 2.50 -0.68 -4.58
C VAL A 77 3.54 -0.15 -5.57
N ALA A 78 3.23 -0.12 -6.87
CA ALA A 78 4.17 0.34 -7.89
C ALA A 78 4.28 1.87 -7.92
N GLY A 79 3.16 2.59 -7.84
CA GLY A 79 3.13 4.05 -7.92
C GLY A 79 3.89 4.72 -6.80
N SER A 80 3.77 4.22 -5.57
CA SER A 80 4.55 4.72 -4.43
C SER A 80 6.06 4.52 -4.61
N VAL A 81 6.48 3.39 -5.20
CA VAL A 81 7.89 3.15 -5.52
C VAL A 81 8.38 4.11 -6.61
N VAL A 82 7.62 4.29 -7.68
CA VAL A 82 7.97 5.20 -8.78
C VAL A 82 8.06 6.64 -8.28
N ALA A 83 7.05 7.13 -7.56
CA ALA A 83 7.04 8.47 -7.00
C ALA A 83 8.23 8.69 -6.05
N SER A 84 8.51 7.72 -5.17
CA SER A 84 9.67 7.77 -4.28
C SER A 84 10.99 7.89 -5.05
N ARG A 85 11.21 7.08 -6.09
CA ARG A 85 12.47 7.10 -6.86
C ARG A 85 12.63 8.35 -7.72
N LEU A 86 11.57 8.82 -8.36
CA LEU A 86 11.61 10.08 -9.12
C LEU A 86 11.94 11.26 -8.19
N SER A 87 11.38 11.28 -6.98
CA SER A 87 11.63 12.32 -5.98
C SER A 87 13.05 12.31 -5.38
N GLU A 88 13.85 11.27 -5.62
CA GLU A 88 15.26 11.24 -5.19
C GLU A 88 16.14 12.20 -6.04
N VAL A 89 15.68 12.57 -7.24
CA VAL A 89 16.41 13.47 -8.15
C VAL A 89 16.12 14.92 -7.78
N ALA A 90 17.17 15.62 -7.35
CA ALA A 90 17.06 17.04 -7.02
C ALA A 90 16.62 17.85 -8.26
N GLY A 91 15.62 18.71 -8.07
CA GLY A 91 15.08 19.58 -9.13
C GLY A 91 13.83 19.04 -9.81
N TRP A 92 13.52 17.74 -9.70
CA TRP A 92 12.26 17.19 -10.20
C TRP A 92 11.10 17.41 -9.22
N THR A 93 9.95 17.77 -9.77
CA THR A 93 8.67 17.94 -9.10
C THR A 93 7.75 16.78 -9.44
N VAL A 94 7.30 16.04 -8.42
CA VAL A 94 6.52 14.82 -8.60
C VAL A 94 5.21 14.93 -7.84
N GLY A 95 4.09 14.84 -8.57
CA GLY A 95 2.77 14.70 -7.99
C GLY A 95 2.34 13.23 -7.91
N LEU A 96 1.72 12.84 -6.80
CA LEU A 96 1.08 11.55 -6.62
C LEU A 96 -0.41 11.75 -6.40
N LEU A 97 -1.24 11.11 -7.22
CA LEU A 97 -2.69 11.15 -7.10
C LEU A 97 -3.19 9.78 -6.62
N GLU A 98 -3.90 9.73 -5.51
CA GLU A 98 -4.52 8.51 -4.98
C GLU A 98 -6.02 8.77 -4.75
N ALA A 99 -6.85 7.79 -5.12
CA ALA A 99 -8.30 7.92 -5.04
C ALA A 99 -8.84 7.60 -3.64
N GLY A 100 -8.10 6.79 -2.87
CA GLY A 100 -8.41 6.45 -1.51
C GLY A 100 -7.82 7.40 -0.46
N PRO A 101 -8.18 7.19 0.81
CA PRO A 101 -7.56 7.91 1.93
C PRO A 101 -6.12 7.42 2.15
N GLU A 102 -5.47 7.96 3.18
CA GLU A 102 -4.26 7.36 3.70
C GLU A 102 -4.50 5.94 4.23
N GLU A 103 -3.45 5.13 4.28
CA GLU A 103 -3.49 3.79 4.85
C GLU A 103 -4.06 3.82 6.29
N PRO A 104 -5.14 3.11 6.59
CA PRO A 104 -5.63 2.96 7.96
C PRO A 104 -4.63 2.23 8.84
N SER A 105 -4.37 2.67 10.07
CA SER A 105 -3.36 1.98 10.92
C SER A 105 -3.76 0.55 11.30
N ALA A 106 -5.05 0.23 11.26
CA ALA A 106 -5.54 -1.13 11.46
C ALA A 106 -5.02 -2.12 10.41
N THR A 107 -4.74 -1.69 9.17
CA THR A 107 -4.19 -2.59 8.14
C THR A 107 -2.73 -2.97 8.39
N SER A 108 -1.99 -2.17 9.17
CA SER A 108 -0.63 -2.49 9.63
C SER A 108 -0.58 -3.73 10.55
N VAL A 109 -1.72 -4.13 11.11
CA VAL A 109 -1.86 -5.37 11.87
C VAL A 109 -2.30 -6.47 10.88
N PRO A 110 -1.43 -7.45 10.55
CA PRO A 110 -1.71 -8.42 9.48
C PRO A 110 -3.02 -9.20 9.63
N ALA A 111 -3.44 -9.48 10.87
CA ALA A 111 -4.72 -10.18 11.14
C ALA A 111 -5.96 -9.37 10.73
N PHE A 112 -5.82 -8.05 10.57
CA PHE A 112 -6.91 -7.13 10.24
C PHE A 112 -6.84 -6.56 8.82
N ALA A 113 -5.73 -6.76 8.09
CA ALA A 113 -5.57 -6.24 6.73
C ALA A 113 -6.68 -6.75 5.77
N SER A 114 -7.06 -8.03 5.87
CA SER A 114 -8.12 -8.60 5.04
C SER A 114 -9.52 -8.09 5.39
N ALA A 115 -9.71 -7.52 6.59
CA ALA A 115 -10.99 -7.00 7.02
C ALA A 115 -11.36 -5.67 6.33
N ALA A 116 -10.43 -5.08 5.57
CA ALA A 116 -10.70 -3.95 4.68
C ALA A 116 -11.44 -4.36 3.39
N MET A 117 -11.39 -5.64 3.01
CA MET A 117 -12.11 -6.14 1.82
C MET A 117 -13.62 -5.97 1.99
N GLY A 118 -14.30 -5.50 0.94
CA GLY A 118 -15.74 -5.19 0.99
C GLY A 118 -16.12 -3.88 1.67
N THR A 119 -15.17 -3.12 2.22
CA THR A 119 -15.40 -1.79 2.81
C THR A 119 -15.19 -0.66 1.79
N ASP A 120 -15.25 0.60 2.20
CA ASP A 120 -14.93 1.75 1.35
C ASP A 120 -13.44 1.86 0.96
N LEU A 121 -12.59 1.07 1.62
CA LEU A 121 -11.18 0.89 1.32
C LEU A 121 -10.93 -0.14 0.19
N ASP A 122 -11.99 -0.78 -0.29
CA ASP A 122 -11.96 -1.73 -1.40
C ASP A 122 -12.74 -1.15 -2.59
N TRP A 123 -12.13 -1.21 -3.78
CA TRP A 123 -12.79 -0.89 -5.04
C TRP A 123 -13.99 -1.80 -5.32
N ARG A 124 -14.04 -2.99 -4.70
CA ARG A 124 -15.17 -3.94 -4.78
C ARG A 124 -15.52 -4.32 -6.22
N TYR A 125 -14.50 -4.53 -7.06
CA TYR A 125 -14.72 -5.00 -8.41
C TYR A 125 -15.39 -6.38 -8.41
N LEU A 126 -16.20 -6.61 -9.45
CA LEU A 126 -16.81 -7.89 -9.75
C LEU A 126 -16.30 -8.35 -11.12
N THR A 127 -16.11 -9.66 -11.27
CA THR A 127 -15.78 -10.24 -12.57
C THR A 127 -17.01 -10.33 -13.45
N GLU A 128 -16.82 -10.37 -14.78
CA GLU A 128 -17.86 -10.86 -15.69
C GLU A 128 -18.24 -12.31 -15.34
N PRO A 129 -19.50 -12.74 -15.54
CA PRO A 129 -19.94 -14.09 -15.23
C PRO A 129 -19.10 -15.17 -15.91
N GLN A 130 -18.65 -16.16 -15.15
CA GLN A 130 -17.88 -17.31 -15.61
C GLN A 130 -18.65 -18.62 -15.41
N GLY A 131 -18.61 -19.52 -16.41
CA GLY A 131 -19.32 -20.80 -16.33
C GLY A 131 -18.70 -21.83 -15.37
N ASN A 132 -17.44 -21.64 -14.96
CA ASN A 132 -16.66 -22.65 -14.23
C ASN A 132 -16.09 -22.16 -12.89
N ALA A 133 -16.44 -20.95 -12.46
CA ALA A 133 -15.96 -20.35 -11.21
C ALA A 133 -17.11 -19.65 -10.49
N CYS A 134 -17.03 -19.50 -9.16
CA CYS A 134 -18.02 -18.74 -8.39
C CYS A 134 -19.47 -19.17 -8.64
N LEU A 135 -19.72 -20.47 -8.78
CA LEU A 135 -21.03 -21.03 -9.13
C LEU A 135 -22.11 -20.70 -8.09
N GLY A 136 -21.73 -20.53 -6.82
CA GLY A 136 -22.63 -20.10 -5.74
C GLY A 136 -23.10 -18.64 -5.85
N THR A 137 -22.45 -17.83 -6.70
CA THR A 137 -22.78 -16.42 -6.96
C THR A 137 -23.07 -16.19 -8.44
N GLY A 138 -23.58 -17.21 -9.14
CA GLY A 138 -23.99 -17.10 -10.54
C GLY A 138 -22.84 -16.89 -11.52
N GLY A 139 -21.63 -17.33 -11.18
CA GLY A 139 -20.45 -17.14 -12.01
C GLY A 139 -19.67 -15.85 -11.73
N ILE A 140 -20.15 -14.99 -10.82
CA ILE A 140 -19.57 -13.67 -10.56
C ILE A 140 -18.70 -13.72 -9.31
N CYS A 141 -17.40 -13.46 -9.46
CA CYS A 141 -16.45 -13.46 -8.37
C CYS A 141 -16.23 -12.04 -7.83
N ALA A 142 -16.10 -11.91 -6.50
CA ALA A 142 -15.55 -10.70 -5.89
C ALA A 142 -14.05 -10.58 -6.21
N TRP A 143 -13.61 -9.38 -6.57
CA TRP A 143 -12.23 -9.11 -6.98
C TRP A 143 -11.66 -7.90 -6.21
N PRO A 144 -11.30 -8.07 -4.93
CA PRO A 144 -10.93 -6.96 -4.06
C PRO A 144 -9.66 -6.25 -4.56
N ARG A 145 -9.68 -4.92 -4.55
CA ARG A 145 -8.53 -4.05 -4.85
C ARG A 145 -8.49 -2.89 -3.88
N GLY A 146 -7.32 -2.64 -3.29
CA GLY A 146 -7.18 -1.60 -2.28
C GLY A 146 -7.33 -0.20 -2.88
N LYS A 147 -8.16 0.61 -2.25
CA LYS A 147 -8.43 2.01 -2.53
C LYS A 147 -7.97 2.85 -1.34
N MET A 148 -6.67 3.00 -1.20
CA MET A 148 -5.97 3.78 -0.16
C MET A 148 -4.50 3.94 -0.56
N LEU A 149 -3.73 4.80 0.12
CA LEU A 149 -2.28 4.82 -0.05
C LEU A 149 -1.68 3.44 0.33
N GLY A 150 -0.79 2.92 -0.51
CA GLY A 150 -0.31 1.53 -0.47
C GLY A 150 -1.15 0.56 -1.34
N GLY A 151 -2.37 0.95 -1.69
CA GLY A 151 -3.27 0.22 -2.57
C GLY A 151 -3.55 -1.20 -2.07
N THR A 152 -3.54 -2.18 -2.97
CA THR A 152 -3.78 -3.59 -2.59
C THR A 152 -2.68 -4.15 -1.66
N GLY A 153 -1.49 -3.54 -1.65
CA GLY A 153 -0.42 -3.92 -0.73
C GLY A 153 -0.79 -3.70 0.74
N ALA A 154 -1.62 -2.70 1.04
CA ALA A 154 -2.11 -2.44 2.38
C ALA A 154 -3.19 -3.45 2.84
N MET A 155 -3.78 -4.25 1.93
CA MET A 155 -4.80 -5.26 2.28
C MET A 155 -4.27 -6.69 2.21
N THR A 156 -2.94 -6.88 2.17
CA THR A 156 -2.32 -8.19 1.99
C THR A 156 -1.93 -8.85 3.31
N GLY A 157 -1.89 -10.18 3.34
CA GLY A 157 -1.49 -10.97 4.51
C GLY A 157 0.03 -11.05 4.74
N MET A 158 0.79 -10.02 4.32
CA MET A 158 2.25 -9.91 4.48
C MET A 158 3.11 -11.03 3.85
N MET A 159 2.56 -11.84 2.95
CA MET A 159 3.35 -12.86 2.25
C MET A 159 4.32 -12.21 1.27
N TYR A 160 5.62 -12.47 1.42
CA TYR A 160 6.65 -12.06 0.48
C TYR A 160 7.24 -13.28 -0.21
N SER A 161 7.11 -13.33 -1.53
CA SER A 161 7.76 -14.32 -2.39
C SER A 161 8.16 -13.66 -3.70
N ARG A 162 9.25 -14.14 -4.30
CA ARG A 162 9.67 -13.72 -5.65
C ARG A 162 9.07 -14.66 -6.68
N GLY A 163 8.91 -14.18 -7.91
CA GLY A 163 8.50 -15.04 -9.02
C GLY A 163 9.58 -16.08 -9.38
N HIS A 164 9.15 -17.15 -10.03
CA HIS A 164 10.07 -18.18 -10.51
C HIS A 164 10.88 -17.68 -11.71
N ARG A 165 12.19 -17.99 -11.75
CA ARG A 165 13.14 -17.56 -12.80
C ARG A 165 12.63 -17.71 -14.23
N ARG A 166 12.03 -18.87 -14.54
CA ARG A 166 11.45 -19.16 -15.87
C ARG A 166 10.37 -18.18 -16.34
N VAL A 167 9.66 -17.51 -15.43
CA VAL A 167 8.65 -16.51 -15.80
C VAL A 167 9.31 -15.29 -16.42
N TYR A 168 10.36 -14.77 -15.78
CA TYR A 168 11.11 -13.60 -16.23
C TYR A 168 11.96 -13.92 -17.46
N ASP A 169 12.67 -15.06 -17.45
CA ASP A 169 13.40 -15.51 -18.63
C ASP A 169 12.45 -15.68 -19.82
N GLY A 170 11.23 -16.19 -19.59
CA GLY A 170 10.18 -16.26 -20.62
C GLY A 170 9.75 -14.90 -21.16
N TRP A 171 9.69 -13.84 -20.35
CA TRP A 171 9.42 -12.48 -20.82
C TRP A 171 10.53 -11.96 -21.73
N ARG A 172 11.79 -12.13 -21.31
CA ARG A 172 12.95 -11.77 -22.14
C ARG A 172 12.93 -12.51 -23.46
N ASP A 173 12.71 -13.82 -23.42
CA ASP A 173 12.71 -14.68 -24.61
C ASP A 173 11.51 -14.36 -25.53
N SER A 174 10.45 -13.75 -25.01
CA SER A 174 9.32 -13.20 -25.79
C SER A 174 9.59 -11.81 -26.38
N GLY A 175 10.81 -11.28 -26.23
CA GLY A 175 11.23 -9.99 -26.79
C GLY A 175 11.18 -8.82 -25.81
N VAL A 176 10.82 -9.03 -24.54
CA VAL A 176 10.85 -7.98 -23.51
C VAL A 176 12.28 -7.83 -22.98
N VAL A 177 13.14 -7.17 -23.78
CA VAL A 177 14.57 -7.01 -23.50
C VAL A 177 14.79 -6.37 -22.12
N GLY A 178 15.72 -6.93 -21.34
CA GLY A 178 16.06 -6.45 -19.99
C GLY A 178 15.11 -6.92 -18.88
N TRP A 179 14.25 -7.91 -19.15
CA TRP A 179 13.33 -8.48 -18.16
C TRP A 179 13.62 -9.95 -17.83
N GLY A 180 14.82 -10.45 -18.13
CA GLY A 180 15.26 -11.76 -17.68
C GLY A 180 15.44 -11.77 -16.16
N TYR A 181 15.52 -12.96 -15.56
CA TYR A 181 15.58 -13.04 -14.09
C TYR A 181 16.80 -12.31 -13.50
N GLU A 182 17.95 -12.44 -14.15
CA GLU A 182 19.17 -11.75 -13.74
C GLU A 182 19.07 -10.22 -13.87
N ASP A 183 18.26 -9.74 -14.82
CA ASP A 183 18.03 -8.30 -15.01
C ASP A 183 17.16 -7.72 -13.87
N VAL A 184 16.17 -8.48 -13.40
CA VAL A 184 15.22 -8.03 -12.36
C VAL A 184 15.67 -8.32 -10.92
N LEU A 185 16.54 -9.32 -10.71
CA LEU A 185 17.02 -9.72 -9.39
C LEU A 185 17.62 -8.56 -8.57
N PRO A 186 18.45 -7.67 -9.13
CA PRO A 186 18.95 -6.50 -8.42
C PRO A 186 17.83 -5.60 -7.88
N TYR A 187 16.73 -5.46 -8.61
CA TYR A 187 15.58 -4.66 -8.20
C TYR A 187 14.75 -5.34 -7.10
N PHE A 188 14.64 -6.67 -7.11
CA PHE A 188 14.06 -7.41 -5.99
C PHE A 188 14.91 -7.28 -4.72
N LYS A 189 16.24 -7.40 -4.83
CA LYS A 189 17.15 -7.18 -3.70
C LYS A 189 17.09 -5.73 -3.19
N LYS A 190 16.97 -4.75 -4.10
CA LYS A 190 16.87 -3.32 -3.73
C LYS A 190 15.56 -2.96 -3.02
N SER A 191 14.47 -3.70 -3.27
CA SER A 191 13.16 -3.42 -2.66
C SER A 191 12.99 -4.05 -1.28
N GLU A 192 13.79 -5.04 -0.91
CA GLU A 192 13.74 -5.68 0.40
C GLU A 192 14.83 -5.17 1.36
N ARG A 193 14.58 -5.37 2.66
CA ARG A 193 15.59 -5.24 3.71
C ARG A 193 15.55 -6.47 4.60
N ASN A 194 15.89 -7.62 4.01
CA ASN A 194 15.92 -8.88 4.74
C ASN A 194 16.97 -8.80 5.86
N LYS A 195 16.55 -9.05 7.10
CA LYS A 195 17.41 -9.01 8.29
C LYS A 195 17.93 -10.40 8.70
N ASN A 196 17.53 -11.45 7.98
CA ASN A 196 17.99 -12.81 8.26
C ASN A 196 19.41 -13.00 7.70
N THR A 197 20.39 -13.02 8.60
CA THR A 197 21.82 -13.14 8.26
C THR A 197 22.20 -14.42 7.55
N ASP A 198 21.39 -15.49 7.69
CA ASP A 198 21.68 -16.80 7.10
C ASP A 198 21.24 -16.89 5.63
N MET A 199 20.41 -15.94 5.18
CA MET A 199 19.77 -15.94 3.86
C MET A 199 20.19 -14.76 2.98
N VAL A 200 20.95 -13.82 3.54
CA VAL A 200 21.48 -12.67 2.83
C VAL A 200 22.88 -13.06 2.33
N GLU A 201 23.05 -13.12 1.01
CA GLU A 201 24.40 -13.17 0.43
C GLU A 201 25.18 -11.94 0.92
N PRO A 202 26.42 -12.10 1.42
CA PRO A 202 27.21 -11.00 1.96
C PRO A 202 27.43 -9.85 0.96
#